data_AF-A0A1I7IPS4-F1
#
_entry.id   AF-A0A1I7IPS4-F1
#
_cell.length_a   1.000
_cell.length_b   1.000
_cell.length_c   1.000
_cell.angle_alpha   90.00
_cell.angle_beta   90.00
_cell.angle_gamma   90.00
#
_symmetry.space_group_name_H-M   'P 1'
#
loop_
_entity.id
_entity.type
_entity.pdbx_description
1 polymer ?
#
loop_
_entity_poly.entity_id
_entity_poly.type
_entity_poly.pdbx_seq_one_letter_code
_entity_poly.pdbx_strand_id
1 'polypeptide(L)'
;MLLGTISFIFIGCNKEIKDIEIIGLSTAIILCAVYFLPHMHERYSFLGEILLILYYVLKRKKIYIPLLLMIGISNSYITFLTGGGFIDIKVCSLIMLFIIVVFSVNLIKEYLDLEKII
;
A
#
# COMPACT_ATOMS: atom_id res chain seq x y z
N MET A 1 8.04 -6.83 -6.87
CA MET A 1 8.22 -8.05 -7.69
C MET A 1 7.22 -9.15 -7.36
N LEU A 2 7.12 -9.65 -6.11
CA LEU A 2 6.17 -10.72 -5.74
C LEU A 2 4.67 -10.37 -5.92
N LEU A 3 4.27 -9.11 -5.70
CA LEU A 3 2.91 -8.64 -5.99
C LEU A 3 2.64 -8.44 -7.50
N GLY A 4 3.67 -8.05 -8.25
CA GLY A 4 3.59 -7.98 -9.72
C GLY A 4 3.44 -9.38 -10.33
N THR A 5 4.11 -10.39 -9.77
CA THR A 5 3.91 -11.79 -10.18
C THR A 5 2.52 -12.31 -9.78
N ILE A 6 1.94 -11.87 -8.66
CA ILE A 6 0.55 -12.20 -8.31
C ILE A 6 -0.43 -11.54 -9.30
N SER A 7 -0.26 -10.27 -9.65
CA SER A 7 -1.06 -9.63 -10.72
C SER A 7 -0.92 -10.32 -12.08
N PHE A 8 0.27 -10.83 -12.41
CA PHE A 8 0.52 -11.60 -13.64
C PHE A 8 -0.18 -12.97 -13.62
N ILE A 9 -0.19 -13.65 -12.46
CA ILE A 9 -0.95 -14.90 -12.25
C ILE A 9 -2.47 -14.62 -12.34
N PHE A 10 -2.93 -13.46 -11.89
CA PHE A 10 -4.33 -13.03 -12.00
C PHE A 10 -4.80 -12.80 -13.45
N ILE A 11 -3.96 -12.20 -14.30
CA ILE A 11 -4.24 -12.09 -15.75
C ILE A 11 -4.37 -13.49 -16.38
N GLY A 12 -3.62 -14.48 -15.88
CA GLY A 12 -3.68 -15.87 -16.35
C GLY A 12 -4.88 -16.69 -15.86
N CYS A 13 -5.65 -16.22 -14.86
CA CYS A 13 -6.72 -17.03 -14.23
C CYS A 13 -8.14 -16.77 -14.75
N ASN A 14 -8.36 -15.95 -15.79
CA ASN A 14 -9.67 -15.73 -16.44
C ASN A 14 -10.84 -15.36 -15.47
N LYS A 15 -10.53 -14.70 -14.36
CA LYS A 15 -11.55 -14.22 -13.40
C LYS A 15 -11.97 -12.80 -13.77
N GLU A 16 -13.27 -12.51 -13.80
CA GLU A 16 -13.77 -11.14 -13.95
C GLU A 16 -13.31 -10.28 -12.76
N ILE A 17 -12.46 -9.30 -13.02
CA ILE A 17 -11.90 -8.42 -12.00
C ILE A 17 -12.84 -7.22 -11.81
N LYS A 18 -13.27 -6.96 -10.59
CA LYS A 18 -14.11 -5.79 -10.24
C LYS A 18 -13.27 -4.52 -10.14
N ASP A 19 -13.87 -3.35 -10.35
CA ASP A 19 -13.15 -2.07 -10.30
C ASP A 19 -12.41 -1.84 -8.97
N ILE A 20 -13.04 -2.23 -7.84
CA ILE A 20 -12.42 -2.11 -6.51
C ILE A 20 -11.19 -2.99 -6.34
N GLU A 21 -11.16 -4.10 -7.08
CA GLU A 21 -10.05 -5.05 -7.07
C GLU A 21 -8.88 -4.53 -7.92
N ILE A 22 -9.17 -3.83 -9.01
CA ILE A 22 -8.15 -3.15 -9.80
C ILE A 22 -7.47 -2.07 -8.97
N ILE A 23 -8.25 -1.29 -8.21
CA ILE A 23 -7.74 -0.23 -7.34
C ILE A 23 -6.82 -0.83 -6.26
N GLY A 24 -7.26 -1.89 -5.58
CA GLY A 24 -6.47 -2.53 -4.53
C GLY A 24 -5.14 -3.10 -5.03
N LEU A 25 -5.15 -3.78 -6.18
CA LEU A 25 -3.92 -4.31 -6.80
C LEU A 25 -2.97 -3.19 -7.22
N SER A 26 -3.51 -2.13 -7.84
CA SER A 26 -2.74 -0.96 -8.25
C SER A 26 -2.05 -0.30 -7.06
N THR A 27 -2.77 -0.10 -5.96
CA THR A 27 -2.23 0.42 -4.70
C THR A 27 -1.08 -0.43 -4.19
N ALA A 28 -1.23 -1.75 -4.13
CA ALA A 28 -0.19 -2.64 -3.62
C ALA A 28 1.08 -2.62 -4.48
N ILE A 29 0.93 -2.55 -5.80
CA ILE A 29 2.05 -2.45 -6.75
C ILE A 29 2.80 -1.14 -6.53
N ILE A 30 2.09 -0.01 -6.46
CA ILE A 30 2.70 1.31 -6.31
C ILE A 30 3.41 1.42 -4.97
N LEU A 31 2.79 1.02 -3.86
CA LEU A 31 3.42 1.06 -2.54
C LEU A 31 4.69 0.21 -2.48
N CYS A 32 4.67 -0.98 -3.09
CA CYS A 32 5.87 -1.81 -3.22
C CYS A 32 6.94 -1.17 -4.12
N ALA A 33 6.54 -0.60 -5.25
CA ALA A 33 7.48 0.06 -6.16
C ALA A 33 8.19 1.22 -5.44
N VAL A 34 7.45 2.08 -4.76
CA VAL A 34 8.00 3.25 -4.07
C VAL A 34 8.86 2.86 -2.86
N TYR A 35 8.54 1.76 -2.18
CA TYR A 35 9.34 1.29 -1.05
C TYR A 35 10.68 0.68 -1.48
N PHE A 36 10.69 -0.14 -2.54
CA PHE A 36 11.89 -0.87 -2.97
C PHE A 36 12.77 -0.11 -3.99
N LEU A 37 12.22 0.86 -4.74
CA LEU A 37 13.03 1.64 -5.68
C LEU A 37 13.73 2.82 -4.98
N PRO A 38 15.08 2.87 -5.01
CA PRO A 38 15.91 3.80 -4.22
C PRO A 38 15.77 5.29 -4.56
N HIS A 39 14.99 5.65 -5.59
CA HIS A 39 14.92 7.03 -6.10
C HIS A 39 13.49 7.61 -6.21
N MET A 40 12.47 6.86 -5.74
CA MET A 40 11.05 7.22 -5.97
C MET A 40 10.34 7.74 -4.70
N HIS A 41 11.06 7.96 -3.61
CA HIS A 41 10.47 7.80 -2.26
C HIS A 41 9.39 8.79 -1.84
N GLU A 42 9.46 10.08 -2.20
CA GLU A 42 8.51 11.05 -1.63
C GLU A 42 7.39 11.45 -2.59
N ARG A 43 7.72 11.75 -3.85
CA ARG A 43 6.73 12.27 -4.81
C ARG A 43 5.81 11.19 -5.37
N TYR A 44 6.30 9.96 -5.47
CA TYR A 44 5.55 8.86 -6.08
C TYR A 44 4.68 8.11 -5.07
N SER A 45 4.96 8.27 -3.76
CA SER A 45 4.11 7.74 -2.69
C SER A 45 2.69 8.33 -2.73
N PHE A 46 2.55 9.58 -3.21
CA PHE A 46 1.29 10.30 -3.26
C PHE A 46 0.21 9.56 -4.06
N LEU A 47 0.58 8.92 -5.17
CA LEU A 47 -0.35 8.12 -5.97
C LEU A 47 -0.81 6.87 -5.19
N GLY A 48 0.12 6.22 -4.48
CA GLY A 48 -0.19 5.07 -3.63
C GLY A 48 -1.14 5.46 -2.49
N GLU A 49 -0.98 6.64 -1.90
CA GLU A 49 -1.85 7.15 -0.85
C GLU A 49 -3.27 7.44 -1.34
N ILE A 50 -3.41 8.15 -2.47
CA ILE A 50 -4.73 8.46 -3.04
C ILE A 50 -5.50 7.17 -3.32
N LEU A 51 -4.85 6.18 -3.94
CA LEU A 51 -5.48 4.90 -4.25
C LEU A 51 -5.78 4.08 -2.99
N LEU A 52 -4.94 4.16 -1.96
CA LEU A 52 -5.18 3.49 -0.67
C LEU A 52 -6.38 4.09 0.06
N ILE A 53 -6.50 5.42 0.08
CA ILE A 53 -7.66 6.13 0.63
C ILE A 53 -8.90 5.73 -0.15
N LEU A 54 -8.85 5.78 -1.49
CA LEU A 54 -9.96 5.42 -2.35
C LEU A 54 -10.41 3.97 -2.10
N TYR A 55 -9.47 3.03 -2.00
CA TYR A 55 -9.76 1.62 -1.70
C TYR A 55 -10.50 1.46 -0.37
N TYR A 56 -10.00 2.07 0.71
CA TYR A 56 -10.59 1.94 2.03
C TYR A 56 -11.90 2.72 2.21
N VAL A 57 -12.08 3.85 1.51
CA VAL A 57 -13.33 4.59 1.44
C VAL A 57 -14.41 3.75 0.74
N LEU A 58 -14.08 3.16 -0.41
CA LEU A 58 -15.00 2.30 -1.16
C LEU A 58 -15.38 1.03 -0.39
N LYS A 59 -14.45 0.44 0.37
CA LYS A 59 -14.74 -0.72 1.23
C LYS A 59 -15.32 -0.38 2.61
N ARG A 60 -15.33 0.89 3.02
CA ARG A 60 -15.73 1.38 4.36
C ARG A 60 -15.13 0.57 5.52
N LYS A 61 -13.89 0.09 5.38
CA LYS A 61 -13.18 -0.66 6.44
C LYS A 61 -11.89 0.06 6.82
N LYS A 62 -11.47 -0.04 8.08
CA LYS A 62 -10.11 0.27 8.57
C LYS A 62 -9.48 1.59 8.05
N ILE A 63 -10.20 2.71 8.13
CA ILE A 63 -9.73 4.07 7.71
C ILE A 63 -8.45 4.51 8.47
N TYR A 64 -8.17 3.92 9.63
CA TYR A 64 -6.93 4.19 10.37
C TYR A 64 -5.66 3.80 9.61
N ILE A 65 -5.72 2.83 8.69
CA ILE A 65 -4.56 2.36 7.90
C ILE A 65 -4.02 3.44 6.96
N PRO A 66 -4.83 4.06 6.08
CA PRO A 66 -4.34 5.15 5.22
C PRO A 66 -3.92 6.38 6.04
N LEU A 67 -4.58 6.66 7.16
CA LEU A 67 -4.22 7.76 8.06
C LEU A 67 -2.81 7.61 8.65
N LEU A 68 -2.46 6.39 9.08
CA LEU A 68 -1.14 6.08 9.62
C LEU A 68 -0.03 6.21 8.56
N LEU A 69 -0.35 5.83 7.32
CA LEU A 69 0.55 5.94 6.17
C LEU A 69 0.83 7.42 5.84
N MET A 70 -0.21 8.26 5.85
CA MET A 70 -0.11 9.69 5.59
C MET A 70 0.76 10.41 6.63
N ILE A 71 0.66 10.02 7.91
CA ILE A 71 1.51 10.55 8.99
C ILE A 71 2.99 10.16 8.77
N GLY A 72 3.26 8.90 8.40
CA GLY A 72 4.63 8.43 8.16
C GLY A 72 5.32 9.15 7.00
N ILE A 73 4.58 9.39 5.92
CA ILE A 73 5.09 10.11 4.75
C ILE A 73 5.26 11.59 5.04
N SER A 74 4.32 12.20 5.77
CA SER A 74 4.44 13.59 6.22
C SER A 74 5.68 13.78 7.10
N ASN A 75 5.97 12.84 8.01
CA ASN A 75 7.19 12.88 8.81
C ASN A 75 8.46 12.75 7.94
N SER A 76 8.44 11.85 6.95
CA SER A 76 9.56 11.67 6.03
C SER A 76 9.84 12.96 5.24
N TYR A 77 8.78 13.60 4.73
CA TYR A 77 8.85 14.86 4.00
C TYR A 77 9.36 16.03 4.86
N ILE A 78 8.91 16.12 6.12
CA ILE A 78 9.42 17.10 7.08
C ILE A 78 10.91 16.85 7.33
N THR A 79 11.30 15.60 7.57
CA THR A 79 12.70 15.21 7.79
C THR A 79 13.59 15.63 6.62
N PHE A 80 13.10 15.44 5.39
CA PHE A 80 13.79 15.87 4.17
C PHE A 80 13.93 17.41 4.08
N LEU A 81 12.89 18.16 4.41
CA LEU A 81 12.89 19.63 4.32
C LEU A 81 13.70 20.32 5.42
N THR A 82 13.62 19.82 6.66
CA THR A 82 14.20 20.48 7.84
C THR A 82 15.53 19.88 8.27
N GLY A 83 15.91 18.71 7.74
CA GLY A 83 17.04 17.92 8.21
C GLY A 83 16.83 17.29 9.60
N GLY A 84 15.65 17.47 10.20
CA GLY A 84 15.30 16.98 11.53
C GLY A 84 13.85 16.49 11.58
N GLY A 85 13.67 15.17 11.63
CA GLY A 85 12.37 14.52 11.78
C GLY A 85 11.91 14.42 13.23
N PHE A 86 10.60 14.35 13.45
CA PHE A 86 10.05 14.02 14.77
C PHE A 86 10.30 12.55 15.13
N ILE A 87 10.35 11.69 14.11
CA ILE A 87 10.57 10.25 14.23
C ILE A 87 11.77 9.87 13.36
N ASP A 88 12.65 9.02 13.88
CA ASP A 88 13.78 8.45 13.13
C ASP A 88 13.26 7.77 11.85
N ILE A 89 13.88 8.11 10.71
CA ILE A 89 13.49 7.63 9.40
C ILE A 89 13.53 6.10 9.32
N LYS A 90 14.42 5.46 10.08
CA LYS A 90 14.50 3.98 10.18
C LYS A 90 13.21 3.38 10.73
N VAL A 91 12.63 4.03 11.75
CA VAL A 91 11.37 3.60 12.37
C VAL A 91 10.21 3.82 11.40
N CYS A 92 10.19 4.95 10.69
CA CYS A 92 9.20 5.21 9.64
C CYS A 92 9.26 4.17 8.51
N SER A 93 10.45 3.78 8.04
CA SER A 93 10.60 2.73 7.02
C SER A 93 10.06 1.38 7.49
N LEU A 94 10.33 0.99 8.74
CA LEU A 94 9.79 -0.25 9.33
C LEU A 94 8.27 -0.23 9.41
N ILE A 95 7.68 0.89 9.83
CA ILE A 95 6.22 1.07 9.88
C ILE A 95 5.62 0.96 8.46
N MET A 96 6.25 1.60 7.48
CA MET A 96 5.78 1.57 6.09
C MET A 96 5.83 0.14 5.52
N LEU A 97 6.91 -0.61 5.78
CA LEU A 97 7.02 -2.01 5.40
C LEU A 97 5.93 -2.86 6.05
N PHE A 98 5.68 -2.66 7.35
CA PHE A 98 4.61 -3.36 8.06
C PHE A 98 3.24 -3.10 7.43
N ILE A 99 2.94 -1.85 7.09
CA ILE A 99 1.67 -1.48 6.42
C ILE A 99 1.57 -2.14 5.05
N ILE A 100 2.64 -2.15 4.25
CA ILE A 100 2.66 -2.79 2.92
C ILE A 100 2.37 -4.29 3.05
N VAL A 101 3.03 -4.98 3.99
CA VAL A 101 2.82 -6.42 4.21
C VAL A 101 1.39 -6.69 4.66
N VAL A 102 0.89 -5.97 5.67
CA VAL A 102 -0.48 -6.15 6.18
C VAL A 102 -1.52 -5.86 5.11
N PHE A 103 -1.35 -4.79 4.33
CA PHE A 103 -2.26 -4.44 3.23
C PHE A 103 -2.27 -5.55 2.17
N SER A 104 -1.10 -6.01 1.75
CA SER A 104 -0.95 -7.05 0.74
C SER A 104 -1.54 -8.38 1.18
N VAL A 105 -1.32 -8.78 2.43
CA VAL A 105 -1.91 -10.01 3.00
C VAL A 105 -3.43 -9.88 3.11
N ASN A 106 -3.96 -8.75 3.58
CA ASN A 106 -5.40 -8.53 3.64
C ASN A 106 -6.03 -8.57 2.24
N LEU A 107 -5.36 -7.95 1.27
CA LEU A 107 -5.77 -7.98 -0.12
C LEU A 107 -5.82 -9.40 -0.66
N ILE A 108 -4.77 -10.20 -0.47
CA ILE A 108 -4.75 -11.61 -0.91
C ILE A 108 -5.85 -12.42 -0.23
N LYS A 109 -6.03 -12.29 1.11
CA LYS A 109 -7.06 -13.02 1.85
C LYS A 109 -8.46 -12.74 1.34
N GLU A 110 -8.74 -11.48 1.04
CA GLU A 110 -10.05 -11.04 0.57
C GLU A 110 -10.33 -11.50 -0.86
N TYR A 111 -9.30 -11.59 -1.71
CA TYR A 111 -9.45 -12.06 -3.10
C TYR A 111 -9.52 -13.58 -3.21
N LEU A 112 -8.82 -14.29 -2.32
CA LEU A 112 -8.82 -15.75 -2.26
C LEU A 112 -10.07 -16.29 -1.55
N ASP A 113 -11.03 -15.42 -1.17
CA ASP A 113 -12.28 -15.77 -0.47
C ASP A 113 -12.04 -16.59 0.82
N LEU A 114 -10.85 -16.45 1.44
CA LEU A 114 -10.46 -17.22 2.63
C LEU A 114 -11.25 -16.81 3.88
N GLU A 115 -12.03 -15.72 3.83
CA GLU A 115 -13.00 -15.36 4.89
C GLU A 115 -14.20 -16.33 4.95
N LYS A 116 -14.39 -17.24 3.98
CA LYS A 116 -15.43 -18.29 4.06
C LYS A 116 -14.98 -19.59 4.73
N ILE A 117 -13.72 -19.71 5.16
CA ILE A 117 -13.13 -20.97 5.65
C ILE A 117 -12.73 -20.89 7.14
N ILE A 118 -12.94 -19.76 7.82
CA ILE A 118 -12.73 -19.63 9.27
C ILE A 118 -13.96 -19.03 9.93
#